data_AF-A0A1Y4JPP0-F1
#
_entry.id   AF-A0A1Y4JPP0-F1
#
_cell.length_a   1.000
_cell.length_b   1.000
_cell.length_c   1.000
_cell.angle_alpha   90.00
_cell.angle_beta   90.00
_cell.angle_gamma   90.00
#
_symmetry.space_group_name_H-M   'P 1'
#
loop_
_entity.id
_entity.type
_entity.pdbx_description
1 polymer ?
#
loop_
_entity_poly.entity_id
_entity_poly.type
_entity_poly.pdbx_seq_one_letter_code
_entity_poly.pdbx_strand_id
1 'polypeptide(L)'
;MADDKIKIKDIEGAQKEVIDFFKNSGLDIGDYINSARKIKIPLWSIATVSVLFFIVICVVAVMGDSCPKIKTILILLSVALAFLNICLVYMCWKNNTLTGIIALAEVILFSLSLYIYTPKEIIKKIEDKVNKI
;
A
#
# COMPACT_ATOMS: atom_id res chain seq x y z
N MET A 1 1.59 -50.50 -5.38
CA MET A 1 0.96 -49.19 -5.14
C MET A 1 0.16 -48.89 -6.39
N ALA A 2 -1.16 -48.84 -6.29
CA ALA A 2 -2.02 -48.66 -7.45
C ALA A 2 -1.77 -47.27 -8.06
N ASP A 3 -1.32 -47.22 -9.30
CA ASP A 3 -1.27 -45.98 -10.07
C ASP A 3 -2.70 -45.57 -10.36
N ASP A 4 -3.18 -44.55 -9.63
CA ASP A 4 -4.49 -43.95 -9.89
C ASP A 4 -4.47 -43.32 -11.28
N LYS A 5 -5.15 -43.99 -12.22
CA LYS A 5 -5.33 -43.51 -13.60
C LYS A 5 -6.34 -42.38 -13.60
N ILE A 6 -5.97 -41.25 -14.21
CA ILE A 6 -6.85 -40.11 -14.36
C ILE A 6 -7.24 -40.00 -15.83
N LYS A 7 -8.55 -39.96 -16.09
CA LYS A 7 -9.11 -39.74 -17.42
C LYS A 7 -9.70 -38.34 -17.49
N ILE A 8 -9.16 -37.51 -18.37
CA ILE A 8 -9.68 -36.16 -18.65
C ILE A 8 -10.10 -36.12 -20.11
N LYS A 9 -11.42 -36.20 -20.36
CA LYS A 9 -12.02 -36.34 -21.70
C LYS A 9 -11.35 -37.48 -22.50
N ASP A 10 -10.54 -37.15 -23.50
CA ASP A 10 -9.90 -38.07 -24.43
C ASP A 10 -8.45 -38.44 -24.04
N ILE A 11 -7.93 -37.85 -22.95
CA ILE A 11 -6.57 -38.10 -22.45
C ILE A 11 -6.65 -39.08 -21.28
N GLU A 12 -6.01 -40.24 -21.42
CA GLU A 12 -5.96 -41.30 -20.42
C GLU A 12 -4.50 -41.72 -20.20
N GLY A 13 -4.04 -41.68 -18.95
CA GLY A 13 -2.66 -41.97 -18.59
C GLY A 13 -2.47 -42.07 -17.08
N ALA A 14 -1.26 -42.42 -16.65
CA ALA A 14 -0.92 -42.36 -15.23
C ALA A 14 -0.98 -40.89 -14.76
N GLN A 15 -1.41 -40.63 -13.53
CA GLN A 15 -1.55 -39.27 -12.99
C GLN A 15 -0.29 -38.40 -13.24
N LYS A 16 0.90 -38.99 -13.14
CA LYS A 16 2.18 -38.32 -13.40
C LYS A 16 2.36 -37.92 -14.86
N GLU A 17 1.98 -38.78 -15.81
CA GLU A 17 2.10 -38.51 -17.25
C GLU A 17 1.16 -37.40 -17.70
N VAL A 18 -0.07 -37.39 -17.15
CA VAL A 18 -1.04 -36.33 -17.45
C VAL A 18 -0.54 -34.99 -16.94
N ILE A 19 -0.01 -34.94 -15.71
CA ILE A 19 0.56 -33.72 -15.14
C ILE A 19 1.77 -33.23 -15.94
N ASP A 20 2.67 -34.13 -16.33
CA ASP A 20 3.84 -33.79 -17.15
C ASP A 20 3.45 -33.34 -18.56
N PHE A 21 2.39 -33.91 -19.14
CA PHE A 21 1.85 -33.47 -20.43
C PHE A 21 1.34 -32.01 -20.36
N PHE A 22 0.59 -31.65 -19.31
CA PHE A 22 0.11 -30.28 -19.12
C PHE A 22 1.25 -29.29 -18.83
N LYS A 23 2.25 -29.69 -18.03
CA LYS A 23 3.44 -28.85 -17.78
C LYS A 23 4.29 -28.62 -19.04
N ASN A 24 4.55 -29.68 -19.82
CA ASN A 24 5.35 -29.58 -21.05
C ASN A 24 4.62 -28.85 -22.19
N SER A 25 3.28 -28.79 -22.13
CA SER A 25 2.45 -28.04 -23.10
C SER A 25 2.30 -26.56 -22.74
N GLY A 26 2.98 -26.06 -21.69
CA GLY A 26 2.90 -24.66 -21.27
C GLY A 26 1.59 -24.30 -20.55
N LEU A 27 0.82 -25.30 -20.11
CA LEU A 27 -0.40 -25.14 -19.32
C LEU A 27 -0.10 -25.37 -17.83
N ASP A 28 0.97 -24.77 -17.31
CA ASP A 28 1.26 -24.85 -15.90
C ASP A 28 0.19 -24.06 -15.11
N ILE A 29 -0.55 -24.77 -14.28
CA ILE A 29 -1.54 -24.20 -13.36
C ILE A 29 -0.85 -23.20 -12.42
N GLY A 30 0.44 -23.43 -12.10
CA GLY A 30 1.27 -22.50 -11.34
C GLY A 30 1.45 -21.15 -12.03
N ASP A 31 1.56 -21.12 -13.35
CA ASP A 31 1.64 -19.87 -14.14
C ASP A 31 0.28 -19.17 -14.21
N TYR A 32 -0.82 -19.93 -14.26
CA TYR A 32 -2.17 -19.37 -14.25
C TYR A 32 -2.52 -18.74 -12.89
N ILE A 33 -2.12 -19.39 -11.79
CA ILE A 33 -2.32 -18.89 -10.42
C ILE A 33 -1.37 -17.71 -10.11
N ASN A 34 -0.14 -17.75 -10.61
CA ASN A 34 0.83 -16.65 -10.47
C ASN A 34 0.73 -15.57 -11.55
N SER A 35 -0.29 -15.63 -12.42
CA SER A 35 -0.55 -14.67 -13.50
C SER A 35 -0.91 -13.25 -13.02
N ALA A 36 -0.90 -13.01 -11.71
CA ALA A 36 -0.80 -11.66 -11.13
C ALA A 36 0.52 -11.03 -11.59
N ARG A 37 0.51 -10.50 -12.82
CA ARG A 37 1.58 -9.78 -13.49
C ARG A 37 2.22 -8.89 -12.45
N LYS A 38 3.47 -9.17 -12.06
CA LYS A 38 4.25 -8.29 -11.18
C LYS A 38 4.35 -6.96 -11.91
N ILE A 39 3.44 -6.04 -11.62
CA ILE A 39 3.50 -4.68 -12.17
C ILE A 39 4.78 -4.12 -11.55
N LYS A 40 5.85 -4.11 -12.34
CA LYS A 40 7.11 -3.47 -11.96
C LYS A 40 6.87 -1.97 -12.01
N ILE A 41 6.26 -1.44 -10.96
CA ILE A 41 6.19 0.00 -10.75
C ILE A 41 7.64 0.44 -10.47
N PRO A 42 8.20 1.37 -11.26
CA PRO A 42 9.54 1.86 -10.98
C PRO A 42 9.53 2.57 -9.62
N LEU A 43 10.53 2.28 -8.77
CA LEU A 43 10.70 2.91 -7.45
C LEU A 43 10.65 4.44 -7.51
N TRP A 44 11.09 5.03 -8.63
CA TRP A 44 11.01 6.45 -8.92
C TRP A 44 9.58 7.01 -8.86
N SER A 45 8.57 6.25 -9.29
CA SER A 45 7.16 6.70 -9.24
C SER A 45 6.66 6.78 -7.80
N ILE A 46 7.05 5.83 -6.94
CA ILE A 46 6.69 5.83 -5.52
C ILE A 46 7.36 7.02 -4.82
N ALA A 47 8.67 7.22 -5.08
CA ALA A 47 9.41 8.36 -4.53
C ALA A 47 8.80 9.70 -4.96
N THR A 48 8.40 9.83 -6.23
CA THR A 48 7.78 11.05 -6.76
C THR A 48 6.45 11.36 -6.05
N VAL A 49 5.57 10.36 -5.88
CA VAL A 49 4.28 10.54 -5.20
C VAL A 49 4.48 10.90 -3.72
N SER A 50 5.44 10.24 -3.05
CA SER A 50 5.75 10.52 -1.64
C SER A 50 6.30 11.93 -1.43
N VAL A 51 7.19 12.39 -2.32
CA VAL A 51 7.71 13.78 -2.28
C VAL A 51 6.59 14.78 -2.54
N LEU A 52 5.71 14.51 -3.52
CA LEU A 52 4.58 15.38 -3.82
C LEU A 52 3.62 15.48 -2.63
N PHE A 53 3.32 14.37 -1.96
CA PHE A 53 2.52 14.34 -0.74
C PHE A 53 3.14 15.20 0.37
N PHE A 54 4.46 15.08 0.58
CA PHE A 54 5.17 15.89 1.57
C PHE A 54 5.09 17.39 1.26
N ILE A 55 5.25 17.78 -0.01
CA ILE A 55 5.13 19.19 -0.43
C ILE A 55 3.71 19.71 -0.16
N VAL A 56 2.68 18.95 -0.52
CA VAL A 56 1.28 19.33 -0.28
C VAL A 56 1.02 19.50 1.22
N ILE A 57 1.53 18.60 2.06
CA ILE A 57 1.43 18.73 3.53
C ILE A 57 2.12 20.01 4.03
N CYS A 58 3.31 20.33 3.53
CA CYS A 58 4.01 21.56 3.91
C CYS A 58 3.22 22.81 3.51
N VAL A 59 2.61 22.82 2.32
CA VAL A 59 1.76 23.92 1.87
C VAL A 59 0.51 24.05 2.73
N VAL A 60 -0.12 22.93 3.11
CA VAL A 60 -1.24 22.94 4.07
C VAL A 60 -0.82 23.55 5.40
N ALA A 61 0.35 23.19 5.92
CA ALA A 61 0.86 23.68 7.20
C ALA A 61 1.18 25.18 7.20
N VAL A 62 1.61 25.75 6.06
CA VAL A 62 1.99 27.18 5.95
C VAL A 62 0.81 28.06 5.51
N MET A 63 0.00 27.60 4.56
CA MET A 63 -1.05 28.42 3.93
C MET A 63 -2.45 28.12 4.45
N GLY A 64 -2.62 27.04 5.23
CA GLY A 64 -3.93 26.55 5.67
C GLY A 64 -4.78 27.60 6.41
N ASP A 65 -4.15 28.52 7.13
CA ASP A 65 -4.88 29.50 7.94
C ASP A 65 -5.27 30.77 7.18
N SER A 66 -4.68 31.02 6.00
CA SER A 66 -4.95 32.24 5.22
C SER A 66 -6.21 32.15 4.36
N CYS A 67 -6.63 30.95 3.95
CA CYS A 67 -7.77 30.76 3.04
C CYS A 67 -8.52 29.43 3.31
N PRO A 68 -9.71 29.46 3.95
CA PRO A 68 -10.42 28.23 4.35
C PRO A 68 -10.89 27.37 3.16
N LYS A 69 -11.24 27.98 2.02
CA LYS A 69 -11.63 27.24 0.81
C LYS A 69 -10.45 26.47 0.19
N ILE A 70 -9.26 27.08 0.21
CA ILE A 70 -8.02 26.48 -0.31
C ILE A 70 -7.57 25.35 0.62
N LYS A 71 -7.68 25.56 1.95
CA LYS A 71 -7.39 24.53 2.97
C LYS A 71 -8.16 23.23 2.71
N THR A 72 -9.48 23.31 2.49
CA THR A 72 -10.31 22.11 2.25
C THR A 72 -9.90 21.36 0.98
N ILE A 73 -9.56 22.08 -0.10
CA ILE A 73 -9.12 21.49 -1.36
C ILE A 73 -7.75 20.79 -1.18
N LEU A 74 -6.79 21.43 -0.50
CA LEU A 74 -5.50 20.81 -0.25
C LEU A 74 -5.60 19.59 0.68
N ILE A 75 -6.50 19.63 1.67
CA ILE A 75 -6.75 18.47 2.54
C ILE A 75 -7.27 17.29 1.70
N LEU A 76 -8.29 17.51 0.87
CA LEU A 76 -8.80 16.49 -0.05
C LEU A 76 -7.71 15.92 -0.97
N LEU A 77 -6.85 16.80 -1.50
CA LEU A 77 -5.72 16.40 -2.35
C LEU A 77 -4.70 15.54 -1.58
N SER A 78 -4.37 15.91 -0.35
CA SER A 78 -3.43 15.14 0.48
C SER A 78 -3.97 13.75 0.84
N VAL A 79 -5.27 13.62 1.12
CA VAL A 79 -5.92 12.31 1.37
C VAL A 79 -5.88 11.44 0.12
N ALA A 80 -6.17 12.00 -1.05
CA ALA A 80 -6.09 11.28 -2.32
C ALA A 80 -4.65 10.81 -2.63
N LEU A 81 -3.65 11.65 -2.34
CA LEU A 81 -2.24 11.32 -2.53
C LEU A 81 -1.76 10.22 -1.57
N ALA A 82 -2.15 10.28 -0.29
CA ALA A 82 -1.85 9.23 0.69
C ALA A 82 -2.44 7.87 0.24
N PHE A 83 -3.72 7.87 -0.15
CA PHE A 83 -4.36 6.65 -0.67
C PHE A 83 -3.62 6.07 -1.88
N LEU A 84 -3.24 6.93 -2.82
CA LEU A 84 -2.50 6.53 -4.02
C LEU A 84 -1.13 5.94 -3.64
N ASN A 85 -0.44 6.53 -2.66
CA ASN A 85 0.86 6.04 -2.20
C ASN A 85 0.75 4.66 -1.53
N ILE A 86 -0.25 4.47 -0.66
CA ILE A 86 -0.55 3.16 -0.03
C ILE A 86 -0.85 2.10 -1.10
N CYS A 87 -1.65 2.43 -2.11
CA CYS A 87 -1.95 1.52 -3.21
C CYS A 87 -0.68 1.15 -4.01
N LEU A 88 0.17 2.13 -4.34
CA LEU A 88 1.42 1.87 -5.06
C LEU A 88 2.37 0.97 -4.26
N VAL A 89 2.53 1.23 -2.96
CA VAL A 89 3.36 0.42 -2.06
C VAL A 89 2.83 -1.01 -1.96
N TYR A 90 1.52 -1.16 -1.80
CA TYR A 90 0.86 -2.47 -1.74
C TYR A 90 1.09 -3.27 -3.02
N MET A 91 0.90 -2.64 -4.19
CA MET A 91 1.10 -3.28 -5.49
C MET A 91 2.57 -3.63 -5.77
N CYS A 92 3.52 -2.82 -5.29
CA CYS A 92 4.94 -3.01 -5.59
C CYS A 92 5.62 -4.06 -4.69
N TRP A 93 5.24 -4.13 -3.41
CA TRP A 93 5.91 -5.01 -2.44
C TRP A 93 5.06 -6.20 -1.99
N LYS A 94 3.73 -6.19 -2.23
CA LYS A 94 2.79 -7.27 -1.83
C LYS A 94 2.95 -7.71 -0.37
N ASN A 95 3.50 -6.82 0.46
CA ASN A 95 3.81 -7.05 1.87
C ASN A 95 2.90 -6.17 2.72
N ASN A 96 1.95 -6.81 3.40
CA ASN A 96 0.94 -6.14 4.19
C ASN A 96 1.55 -5.39 5.38
N THR A 97 2.64 -5.91 5.96
CA THR A 97 3.31 -5.28 7.11
C THR A 97 3.93 -3.94 6.72
N LEU A 98 4.64 -3.91 5.59
CA LEU A 98 5.32 -2.71 5.11
C LEU A 98 4.32 -1.64 4.64
N THR A 99 3.26 -2.06 3.98
CA THR A 99 2.13 -1.20 3.61
C THR A 99 1.46 -0.60 4.85
N GLY A 100 1.29 -1.40 5.91
CA GLY A 100 0.72 -0.94 7.18
C GLY A 100 1.59 0.11 7.89
N ILE A 101 2.92 -0.08 7.92
CA ILE A 101 3.85 0.90 8.52
C ILE A 101 3.79 2.23 7.77
N ILE A 102 3.78 2.21 6.44
CA ILE A 102 3.72 3.41 5.61
C ILE A 102 2.38 4.13 5.78
N ALA A 103 1.26 3.38 5.78
CA ALA A 103 -0.06 3.95 6.03
C ALA A 103 -0.15 4.65 7.40
N LEU A 104 0.40 4.03 8.45
CA LEU A 104 0.47 4.65 9.78
C LEU A 104 1.32 5.94 9.77
N ALA A 105 2.47 5.94 9.10
CA ALA A 105 3.33 7.11 9.00
C ALA A 105 2.62 8.28 8.29
N GLU A 106 1.90 8.02 7.20
CA GLU A 106 1.13 9.04 6.49
C GLU A 106 -0.02 9.62 7.31
N VAL A 107 -0.71 8.78 8.10
CA VAL A 107 -1.75 9.25 9.02
C VAL A 107 -1.17 10.15 10.11
N ILE A 108 0.00 9.83 10.64
CA ILE A 108 0.69 10.67 11.65
C ILE A 108 1.08 12.01 11.02
N LEU A 109 1.69 12.01 9.83
CA LEU A 109 2.08 13.23 9.13
C LEU A 109 0.87 14.11 8.77
N PHE A 110 -0.22 13.50 8.32
CA PHE A 110 -1.46 14.21 8.03
C PHE A 110 -2.07 14.83 9.29
N SER A 111 -2.05 14.10 10.42
CA SER A 111 -2.52 14.60 11.72
C SER A 111 -1.71 15.79 12.21
N LEU A 112 -0.38 15.79 11.99
CA LEU A 112 0.47 16.94 12.27
C LEU A 112 0.13 18.13 11.37
N SER A 113 -0.16 17.91 10.08
CA SER A 113 -0.52 18.97 9.14
C SER A 113 -1.82 19.70 9.50
N LEU A 114 -2.78 18.99 10.10
CA LEU A 114 -4.07 19.55 10.47
C LEU A 114 -4.03 20.39 11.75
N TYR A 115 -2.86 20.59 12.38
CA TYR A 115 -2.71 21.33 13.63
C TYR A 115 -3.65 20.84 14.75
N ILE A 116 -4.10 19.57 14.70
CA ILE A 116 -4.92 18.98 15.78
C ILE A 116 -4.08 18.87 17.06
N TYR A 117 -2.75 18.85 16.93
CA TYR A 117 -1.81 18.96 18.04
C TYR A 117 -0.59 19.78 17.61
N THR A 118 -0.49 21.01 18.09
CA THR A 118 0.79 21.72 18.04
C THR A 118 1.78 20.94 18.92
N PRO A 119 3.05 20.69 18.54
CA PRO A 119 4.01 20.00 19.38
C PRO A 119 4.12 20.59 20.80
N LYS A 120 3.91 21.92 20.91
CA LYS A 120 3.83 22.67 22.17
C LYS A 120 2.67 22.24 23.08
N GLU A 121 1.54 21.84 22.52
CA GLU A 121 0.35 21.38 23.26
C GLU A 121 0.50 19.94 23.76
N ILE A 122 1.24 19.09 23.02
CA ILE A 122 1.58 17.74 23.46
C ILE A 122 2.50 17.80 24.68
N ILE A 123 3.54 18.64 24.63
CA ILE A 123 4.48 18.82 25.74
C ILE A 123 3.74 19.33 26.97
N LYS A 124 2.86 20.33 26.83
CA LYS A 124 2.01 20.83 27.93
C LYS A 124 1.08 19.76 28.50
N LYS A 125 0.43 18.95 27.67
CA LYS A 125 -0.45 17.86 28.14
C LYS A 125 0.30 16.76 28.89
N ILE A 126 1.55 16.50 28.51
CA ILE A 126 2.41 15.53 29.21
C ILE A 126 2.87 16.12 30.54
N GLU A 127 3.31 17.38 30.56
CA GLU A 127 3.72 18.09 31.77
C GLU A 127 2.57 18.22 32.79
N ASP A 128 1.36 18.56 32.35
CA ASP A 128 0.16 18.64 33.20
C ASP A 128 -0.28 17.28 33.76
N LYS A 129 0.02 16.18 33.05
CA LYS A 129 -0.25 14.82 33.55
C LYS A 129 0.81 14.36 34.54
N VAL A 130 2.07 14.75 34.36
CA VAL A 130 3.17 14.43 35.29
C VAL A 130 2.99 15.21 36.60
N ASN A 131 2.59 16.48 36.55
CA ASN A 131 2.36 17.30 37.75
C ASN A 131 1.09 16.94 38.54
N LYS A 132 0.26 16.01 38.05
CA LYS A 132 -0.95 15.51 38.72
C LYS A 132 -0.81 14.13 39.35
N ILE A 133 0.36 13.50 39.22
CA ILE A 133 0.75 12.23 39.87
C ILE A 133 1.65 12.59 41.05
#